data_AF-A0A1F8XX01-F1
#
_entry.id   AF-A0A1F8XX01-F1
#
_cell.length_a   1.000
_cell.length_b   1.000
_cell.length_c   1.000
_cell.angle_alpha   90.00
_cell.angle_beta   90.00
_cell.angle_gamma   90.00
#
_symmetry.space_group_name_H-M   'P 1'
#
loop_
_entity.id
_entity.type
_entity.pdbx_description
1 polymer ?
#
loop_
_entity_poly.entity_id
_entity_poly.type
_entity_poly.pdbx_seq_one_letter_code
_entity_poly.pdbx_strand_id
1 'polypeptide(L)'
;MKLSKEQVEKVSALIIDKLKGKDLIVFKAAEPKVLERVNEVILADLRAEDILDKEVEEILKSHSVEGQKIDYRKMFNMVKGKLARERGLTL
;
A
#
# COMPACT_ATOMS: atom_id res chain seq x y z
N MET A 1 0.59 6.10 6.53
CA MET A 1 0.11 6.21 5.13
C MET A 1 0.88 7.32 4.42
N LYS A 2 1.53 7.01 3.30
CA LYS A 2 2.25 8.01 2.47
C LYS A 2 1.31 8.92 1.68
N LEU A 3 0.03 8.56 1.55
CA LEU A 3 -1.01 9.31 0.84
C LEU A 3 -2.20 9.58 1.76
N SER A 4 -2.79 10.78 1.66
CA SER A 4 -4.04 11.12 2.34
C SER A 4 -5.25 10.51 1.62
N LYS A 5 -6.38 10.39 2.32
CA LYS A 5 -7.63 9.89 1.71
C LYS A 5 -8.06 10.74 0.51
N GLU A 6 -7.98 12.07 0.62
CA GLU A 6 -8.30 13.00 -0.46
C GLU A 6 -7.37 12.82 -1.67
N GLN A 7 -6.08 12.49 -1.45
CA GLN A 7 -5.15 12.18 -2.53
C GLN A 7 -5.54 10.87 -3.23
N VAL A 8 -5.95 9.86 -2.48
CA VAL A 8 -6.43 8.59 -3.05
C VAL A 8 -7.70 8.82 -3.87
N GLU A 9 -8.67 9.58 -3.36
CA GLU A 9 -9.90 9.92 -4.09
C GLU A 9 -9.61 10.62 -5.42
N LYS A 10 -8.70 11.60 -5.43
CA LYS A 10 -8.28 12.29 -6.67
C LYS A 10 -7.63 11.33 -7.66
N VAL A 11 -6.75 10.43 -7.19
CA VAL A 11 -6.08 9.44 -8.05
C VAL A 11 -7.09 8.46 -8.62
N SER A 12 -8.01 7.94 -7.81
CA SER A 12 -9.05 7.02 -8.27
C SER A 12 -9.96 7.64 -9.32
N ALA A 13 -10.37 8.90 -9.13
CA ALA A 13 -11.15 9.63 -10.13
C ALA A 13 -10.39 9.75 -11.46
N LEU A 14 -9.11 10.15 -11.42
CA LEU A 14 -8.26 10.24 -12.60
C LEU A 14 -8.06 8.90 -13.32
N ILE A 15 -7.96 7.79 -12.58
CA ILE A 15 -7.87 6.44 -13.15
C ILE A 15 -9.14 6.12 -13.92
N ILE A 16 -10.31 6.29 -13.29
CA ILE A 16 -11.60 6.01 -13.91
C ILE A 16 -11.83 6.90 -15.13
N ASP A 17 -11.58 8.20 -15.03
CA ASP A 17 -11.73 9.15 -16.13
C ASP A 17 -10.87 8.77 -17.34
N LYS A 18 -9.60 8.38 -17.11
CA LYS A 18 -8.71 7.95 -18.19
C LYS A 18 -9.10 6.61 -18.81
N LEU A 19 -9.59 5.67 -18.01
CA LEU A 19 -10.03 4.37 -18.50
C LEU A 19 -11.33 4.50 -19.32
N LYS A 20 -12.26 5.33 -18.83
CA LYS A 20 -13.50 5.68 -19.51
C LYS A 20 -13.23 6.45 -20.80
N GLY A 21 -12.39 7.48 -20.76
CA GLY A 21 -12.07 8.30 -21.94
C GLY A 21 -11.29 7.58 -23.04
N LYS A 22 -10.76 6.38 -22.76
CA LYS A 22 -10.12 5.50 -23.74
C LYS A 22 -10.97 4.30 -24.14
N ASP A 23 -12.23 4.23 -23.68
CA ASP A 23 -13.15 3.11 -23.88
C ASP A 23 -12.55 1.74 -23.49
N LEU A 24 -11.68 1.71 -22.47
CA LEU A 24 -11.01 0.48 -22.01
C LEU A 24 -11.83 -0.31 -21.00
N ILE A 25 -12.94 0.26 -20.50
CA ILE A 25 -13.77 -0.33 -19.46
C ILE A 25 -15.25 -0.18 -19.79
N VAL A 26 -16.05 -1.14 -19.32
CA VAL A 26 -17.52 -1.05 -19.30
C VAL A 26 -17.97 -1.08 -17.84
N PHE A 27 -18.70 -0.06 -17.43
CA PHE A 27 -19.24 0.00 -16.09
C PHE A 27 -20.39 -1.00 -15.92
N LYS A 28 -20.26 -1.90 -14.94
CA LYS A 28 -21.32 -2.86 -14.55
C LYS A 28 -22.28 -2.30 -13.48
N ALA A 29 -21.98 -1.11 -12.96
CA ALA A 29 -22.73 -0.40 -11.93
C ALA A 29 -22.57 1.12 -12.14
N ALA A 30 -23.30 1.93 -11.40
CA ALA A 30 -23.15 3.39 -11.45
C ALA A 30 -21.71 3.81 -11.13
N GLU A 31 -21.20 4.80 -11.87
CA GLU A 31 -19.83 5.32 -11.77
C GLU A 31 -19.42 5.69 -10.33
N PRO A 32 -20.27 6.34 -9.50
CA PRO A 32 -19.92 6.64 -8.11
C PRO A 32 -19.63 5.38 -7.27
N LYS A 33 -20.36 4.29 -7.50
CA LYS A 33 -20.16 3.02 -6.79
C LYS A 33 -18.87 2.34 -7.21
N VAL A 34 -18.48 2.48 -8.48
CA VAL A 34 -17.20 1.97 -8.97
C VAL A 34 -16.05 2.79 -8.40
N LEU A 35 -16.19 4.11 -8.34
CA LEU A 35 -15.20 5.01 -7.73
C LEU A 35 -14.99 4.70 -6.24
N GLU A 36 -16.07 4.53 -5.48
CA GLU A 36 -16.01 4.10 -4.09
C GLU A 36 -15.23 2.78 -3.95
N ARG A 37 -15.53 1.79 -4.80
CA ARG A 37 -14.84 0.51 -4.76
C ARG A 37 -13.34 0.62 -5.09
N VAL A 38 -12.96 1.46 -6.05
CA VAL A 38 -11.55 1.71 -6.38
C VAL A 38 -10.85 2.37 -5.19
N ASN A 39 -11.48 3.36 -4.56
CA ASN A 39 -10.94 4.00 -3.34
C ASN A 39 -10.73 2.99 -2.22
N GLU A 40 -11.71 2.13 -1.95
CA GLU A 40 -11.60 1.09 -0.92
C GLU A 40 -10.42 0.15 -1.18
N VAL A 41 -10.24 -0.31 -2.42
CA VAL A 41 -9.17 -1.23 -2.79
C VAL A 41 -7.81 -0.58 -2.59
N ILE A 42 -7.61 0.65 -3.06
CA ILE A 42 -6.34 1.37 -2.90
C ILE A 42 -6.06 1.66 -1.43
N LEU A 43 -7.07 2.09 -0.66
CA LEU A 43 -6.91 2.36 0.77
C LEU A 43 -6.61 1.08 1.56
N ALA A 44 -7.22 -0.05 1.21
CA ALA A 44 -6.94 -1.33 1.85
C ALA A 44 -5.49 -1.77 1.60
N ASP A 45 -5.00 -1.60 0.37
CA ASP A 45 -3.63 -1.93 0.01
C ASP A 45 -2.60 -1.06 0.75
N LEU A 46 -2.81 0.27 0.76
CA LEU A 46 -1.96 1.20 1.52
C LEU A 46 -1.96 0.90 3.03
N ARG A 47 -3.09 0.46 3.58
CA ARG A 47 -3.17 0.05 4.99
C ARG A 47 -2.40 -1.24 5.25
N ALA A 48 -2.44 -2.20 4.31
CA ALA A 48 -1.66 -3.43 4.42
C ALA A 48 -0.15 -3.13 4.42
N GLU A 49 0.31 -2.20 3.57
CA GLU A 49 1.72 -1.73 3.58
C GLU A 49 2.08 -1.06 4.92
N ASP A 50 1.22 -0.18 5.44
CA ASP A 50 1.44 0.49 6.73
C ASP A 50 1.53 -0.52 7.91
N ILE A 51 0.70 -1.57 7.90
CA ILE A 51 0.74 -2.63 8.91
C ILE A 51 2.04 -3.42 8.80
N LEU A 52 2.43 -3.79 7.57
CA LEU A 52 3.68 -4.47 7.29
C LEU A 52 4.88 -3.65 7.81
N ASP A 53 4.90 -2.34 7.55
CA ASP A 53 5.98 -1.46 8.02
C ASP A 53 6.07 -1.42 9.56
N LYS A 54 4.93 -1.28 10.25
CA LYS A 54 4.89 -1.31 11.72
C LYS A 54 5.39 -2.64 12.29
N GLU A 55 5.01 -3.75 11.69
CA GLU A 55 5.49 -5.06 12.13
C GLU A 55 7.00 -5.22 11.94
N VAL A 56 7.54 -4.73 10.82
CA VAL A 56 8.98 -4.70 10.59
C VAL A 56 9.68 -3.87 11.66
N GLU A 57 9.15 -2.69 12.01
CA GLU A 57 9.70 -1.87 13.10
C GLU A 57 9.69 -2.60 14.45
N GLU A 58 8.61 -3.28 14.81
CA GLU A 58 8.52 -4.04 16.07
C GLU A 58 9.49 -5.24 16.10
N ILE A 59 9.67 -5.93 14.97
CA ILE A 59 10.68 -6.99 14.83
C ILE A 59 12.08 -6.41 15.02
N LEU A 60 12.39 -5.26 14.42
CA LEU A 60 13.71 -4.65 14.57
C LEU A 60 13.94 -4.12 15.98
N LYS A 61 12.95 -3.51 16.63
CA LYS A 61 13.05 -3.05 18.03
C LYS A 61 13.34 -4.22 18.99
N SER A 62 12.64 -5.34 18.83
CA SER A 62 12.87 -6.54 19.65
C SER A 62 14.24 -7.18 19.44
N HIS A 63 14.87 -6.96 18.29
CA HIS A 63 16.19 -7.50 17.93
C HIS A 63 17.31 -6.47 17.96
N SER A 64 17.05 -5.24 18.40
CA SER A 64 18.06 -4.18 18.49
C SER A 64 18.99 -4.46 19.68
N VAL A 65 19.95 -5.37 19.48
CA VAL A 65 20.99 -5.67 20.45
C VAL A 65 21.95 -4.48 20.55
N GLU A 66 22.07 -3.91 21.75
CA GLU A 66 22.98 -2.82 22.05
C GLU A 66 24.40 -3.13 21.55
N GLY A 67 24.96 -2.26 20.70
CA GLY A 67 26.41 -2.23 20.42
C GLY A 67 26.87 -2.56 19.01
N GLN A 68 26.02 -3.00 18.08
CA GLN A 68 26.42 -3.16 16.67
C GLN A 68 25.97 -1.95 15.83
N LYS A 69 26.88 -1.38 15.03
CA LYS A 69 26.56 -0.44 13.93
C LYS A 69 25.82 -1.20 12.82
N ILE A 70 24.58 -1.59 13.10
CA ILE A 70 23.70 -2.22 12.13
C ILE A 70 23.08 -1.11 11.28
N ASP A 71 23.18 -1.25 9.96
CA ASP A 71 22.45 -0.41 9.02
C ASP A 71 20.96 -0.76 9.11
N TYR A 72 20.24 -0.03 9.97
CA TYR A 72 18.81 -0.18 10.22
C TYR A 72 18.00 -0.20 8.93
N ARG A 73 18.35 0.65 7.96
CA ARG A 73 17.65 0.77 6.68
C ARG A 73 17.82 -0.50 5.84
N LYS A 74 19.02 -1.10 5.84
CA LYS A 74 19.26 -2.36 5.14
C LYS A 74 18.46 -3.51 5.77
N MET A 75 18.45 -3.61 7.10
CA MET A 75 17.69 -4.64 7.81
C MET A 75 16.17 -4.48 7.61
N PHE A 76 15.67 -3.26 7.69
CA PHE A 76 14.27 -2.93 7.42
C PHE A 76 13.82 -3.44 6.05
N ASN A 77 14.59 -3.12 4.99
CA ASN A 77 14.26 -3.57 3.63
C ASN A 77 14.31 -5.10 3.48
N MET A 78 15.28 -5.77 4.12
CA MET A 78 15.40 -7.23 4.08
C MET A 78 14.21 -7.93 4.76
N VAL A 79 13.83 -7.47 5.96
CA VAL A 79 12.71 -8.03 6.73
C VAL A 79 11.38 -7.72 6.04
N LYS A 80 11.17 -6.47 5.57
CA LYS A 80 9.99 -6.09 4.79
C LYS A 80 9.83 -6.97 3.55
N GLY A 81 10.90 -7.17 2.79
CA GLY A 81 10.87 -8.02 1.59
C GLY A 81 10.63 -9.50 1.89
N LYS A 82 11.09 -10.02 3.04
CA LYS A 82 10.77 -11.39 3.47
C LYS A 82 9.30 -11.51 3.85
N LEU A 83 8.80 -10.61 4.69
CA LEU A 83 7.44 -10.66 5.23
C LEU A 83 6.38 -10.40 4.16
N ALA A 84 6.66 -9.53 3.19
CA ALA A 84 5.79 -9.33 2.02
C ALA A 84 5.65 -10.60 1.17
N ARG A 85 6.76 -11.31 0.91
CA ARG A 85 6.75 -12.57 0.14
C ARG A 85 5.94 -13.66 0.85
N GLU A 86 6.09 -13.79 2.15
CA GLU A 86 5.32 -14.76 2.96
C GLU A 86 3.81 -14.48 2.94
N ARG A 87 3.42 -13.21 2.79
CA ARG A 87 2.01 -12.76 2.78
C ARG A 87 1.43 -12.54 1.38
N GLY A 88 2.20 -12.82 0.31
CA GLY A 88 1.78 -12.59 -1.06
C GLY A 88 1.53 -11.11 -1.39
N LEU A 89 2.13 -10.18 -0.64
CA LEU A 89 2.05 -8.75 -0.91
C LEU A 89 3.04 -8.38 -2.03
N THR A 90 2.59 -7.57 -2.97
CA THR A 90 3.46 -6.99 -4.00
C THR A 90 3.97 -5.64 -3.51
N LEU A 91 5.29 -5.47 -3.42
CA LEU A 91 5.96 -4.25 -2.94
C LEU A 91 6.46 -3.38 -4.10
#